data_AF-A0A4Q3V163-F1
#
_entry.id   AF-A0A4Q3V163-F1
#
_cell.length_a   1.000
_cell.length_b   1.000
_cell.length_c   1.000
_cell.angle_alpha   90.00
_cell.angle_beta   90.00
_cell.angle_gamma   90.00
#
_symmetry.space_group_name_H-M   'P 1'
#
loop_
_entity.id
_entity.type
_entity.pdbx_description
1 polymer ?
#
loop_
_entity_poly.entity_id
_entity_poly.type
_entity_poly.pdbx_seq_one_letter_code
_entity_poly.pdbx_strand_id
1 'polypeptide(L)'
;MSPPQSIVIAGANGSGKTTAALRLLPAGIVYVNADIIASEQSGRPGTPGDIQAGRELLRRIGILEAQGADFAVETTLATRMLSGRIGRWRDEGYTTHLIFFWLPDPE
;
A
#
# COMPACT_ATOMS: atom_id res chain seq x y z
N MET A 1 -8.55 -22.10 -8.76
CA MET A 1 -8.19 -20.68 -8.99
C MET A 1 -6.96 -20.38 -8.14
N SER A 2 -6.03 -19.56 -8.62
CA SER A 2 -4.92 -19.09 -7.79
C SER A 2 -5.46 -18.19 -6.66
N PRO A 3 -4.87 -18.24 -5.45
CA PRO A 3 -5.24 -17.32 -4.38
C PRO A 3 -4.99 -15.87 -4.81
N PRO A 4 -5.80 -14.89 -4.38
CA PRO A 4 -5.56 -13.50 -4.67
C PRO A 4 -4.29 -13.01 -3.97
N GLN A 5 -3.65 -11.99 -4.52
CA GLN A 5 -2.36 -11.48 -4.07
C GLN A 5 -2.53 -10.13 -3.37
N SER A 6 -1.95 -9.98 -2.18
CA SER A 6 -1.81 -8.69 -1.50
C SER A 6 -0.35 -8.38 -1.29
N ILE A 7 0.13 -7.29 -1.89
CA ILE A 7 1.55 -6.89 -1.82
C ILE A 7 1.66 -5.63 -0.96
N VAL A 8 2.47 -5.70 0.10
CA VAL A 8 2.77 -4.55 0.96
C VAL A 8 4.16 -4.06 0.64
N ILE A 9 4.25 -2.84 0.09
CA ILE A 9 5.52 -2.14 -0.14
C ILE A 9 5.74 -1.20 1.04
N ALA A 10 6.70 -1.56 1.90
CA ALA A 10 6.91 -0.92 3.20
C ALA A 10 8.30 -0.28 3.32
N GLY A 11 8.46 0.71 4.20
CA GLY A 11 9.74 1.38 4.45
C GLY A 11 9.63 2.89 4.70
N ALA A 12 10.70 3.50 5.18
CA ALA A 12 10.74 4.93 5.50
C ALA A 12 10.45 5.83 4.27
N ASN A 13 10.03 7.07 4.49
CA ASN A 13 9.97 8.05 3.41
C ASN A 13 11.36 8.24 2.80
N GLY A 14 11.42 8.43 1.48
CA GLY A 14 12.70 8.52 0.77
C GLY A 14 13.39 7.18 0.48
N SER A 15 12.93 6.04 1.02
CA SER A 15 13.59 4.73 0.83
C SER A 15 13.43 4.11 -0.58
N GLY A 16 12.90 4.85 -1.55
CA GLY A 16 12.72 4.39 -2.93
C GLY A 16 11.51 3.49 -3.18
N LYS A 17 10.59 3.34 -2.22
CA LYS A 17 9.37 2.49 -2.32
C LYS A 17 8.59 2.70 -3.62
N THR A 18 8.24 3.95 -3.92
CA THR A 18 7.42 4.28 -5.10
C THR A 18 8.15 3.95 -6.40
N THR A 19 9.45 4.26 -6.48
CA THR A 19 10.28 3.91 -7.65
C THR A 19 10.37 2.40 -7.82
N ALA A 20 10.51 1.65 -6.73
CA ALA A 20 10.54 0.21 -6.77
C ALA A 20 9.18 -0.39 -7.13
N ALA A 21 8.08 0.17 -6.63
CA ALA A 21 6.72 -0.24 -6.97
C ALA A 21 6.48 -0.22 -8.49
N LEU A 22 6.94 0.84 -9.17
CA LEU A 22 6.84 0.98 -10.62
C LEU A 22 7.62 -0.09 -11.42
N ARG A 23 8.57 -0.79 -10.78
CA ARG A 23 9.43 -1.79 -11.43
C ARG A 23 9.14 -3.22 -11.00
N LEU A 24 8.74 -3.42 -9.74
CA LEU A 24 8.59 -4.73 -9.12
C LEU A 24 7.15 -5.25 -9.19
N LEU A 25 6.17 -4.36 -9.25
CA LEU A 25 4.77 -4.78 -9.23
C LEU A 25 4.37 -5.45 -10.56
N PRO A 26 3.56 -6.51 -10.51
CA PRO A 26 2.99 -7.11 -11.71
C PRO A 26 2.21 -6.08 -12.53
N ALA A 27 2.28 -6.17 -13.86
CA ALA A 27 1.52 -5.31 -14.75
C ALA A 27 0.01 -5.47 -14.47
N GLY A 28 -0.69 -4.34 -14.32
CA GLY A 28 -2.14 -4.32 -14.11
C GLY A 28 -2.61 -4.53 -12.67
N ILE A 29 -1.71 -4.75 -11.70
CA ILE A 29 -2.10 -4.80 -10.29
C ILE A 29 -2.59 -3.42 -9.82
N VAL A 30 -3.67 -3.39 -9.02
CA VAL A 30 -4.15 -2.13 -8.45
C VAL A 30 -3.18 -1.67 -7.37
N TYR A 31 -2.60 -0.49 -7.56
CA TYR A 31 -1.64 0.09 -6.63
C TYR A 31 -2.26 1.25 -5.84
N VAL A 32 -2.26 1.14 -4.50
CA VAL A 32 -2.86 2.11 -3.59
C VAL A 32 -1.76 2.79 -2.76
N ASN A 33 -1.67 4.11 -2.84
CA ASN A 33 -0.66 4.91 -2.15
C ASN A 33 -1.31 6.22 -1.63
N ALA A 34 -1.07 6.55 -0.36
CA ALA A 34 -1.67 7.72 0.29
C ALA A 34 -1.23 9.06 -0.34
N ASP A 35 0.03 9.19 -0.76
CA ASP A 35 0.55 10.41 -1.37
C ASP A 35 -0.02 10.63 -2.78
N ILE A 36 -0.23 9.54 -3.55
CA ILE A 36 -0.94 9.60 -4.83
C ILE A 36 -2.38 10.07 -4.60
N ILE A 37 -3.08 9.48 -3.63
CA ILE A 37 -4.45 9.86 -3.27
C ILE A 37 -4.53 11.33 -2.82
N ALA A 38 -3.62 11.79 -1.97
CA ALA A 38 -3.55 13.19 -1.54
C ALA A 38 -3.33 14.12 -2.74
N SER A 39 -2.51 13.68 -3.71
CA SER A 39 -2.26 14.45 -4.92
C SER A 39 -3.51 14.56 -5.81
N GLU A 40 -4.23 13.45 -5.99
CA GLU A 40 -5.50 13.41 -6.73
C GLU A 40 -6.56 14.35 -6.12
N GLN A 41 -6.64 14.41 -4.79
CA GLN A 41 -7.62 15.24 -4.08
C GLN A 41 -7.28 16.74 -4.10
N SER A 42 -6.00 17.08 -3.98
CA SER A 42 -5.55 18.47 -3.83
C SER A 42 -5.12 19.14 -5.14
N GLY A 43 -4.86 18.36 -6.20
CA GLY A 43 -4.29 18.86 -7.46
C GLY A 43 -2.83 19.34 -7.33
N ARG A 44 -2.13 18.95 -6.26
CA ARG A 44 -0.75 19.33 -5.93
C ARG A 44 0.03 18.10 -5.46
N PRO A 45 1.38 18.13 -5.36
CA PRO A 45 2.11 17.03 -4.73
C PRO A 45 1.55 16.72 -3.34
N GLY A 46 1.23 15.45 -3.10
CA GLY A 46 0.65 14.97 -1.85
C GLY A 46 1.55 15.26 -0.66
N THR A 47 0.93 15.57 0.48
CA THR A 47 1.66 15.78 1.73
C THR A 47 1.64 14.48 2.55
N PRO A 48 2.80 13.96 2.97
CA PRO A 48 2.85 12.78 3.82
C PRO A 48 2.03 12.99 5.10
N GLY A 49 1.20 12.01 5.44
CA GLY A 49 0.40 12.05 6.67
C GLY A 49 -0.93 12.80 6.56
N ASP A 50 -1.41 13.10 5.34
CA ASP A 50 -2.78 13.58 5.14
C ASP A 50 -3.80 12.54 5.64
N ILE A 51 -4.56 12.92 6.68
CA ILE A 51 -5.55 12.06 7.33
C ILE A 51 -6.69 11.68 6.37
N GLN A 52 -7.11 12.59 5.48
CA GLN A 52 -8.18 12.31 4.52
C GLN A 52 -7.71 11.30 3.48
N ALA A 53 -6.48 11.46 2.98
CA ALA A 53 -5.88 10.51 2.06
C ALA A 53 -5.71 9.12 2.71
N GLY A 54 -5.33 9.07 4.00
CA GLY A 54 -5.28 7.82 4.76
C GLY A 54 -6.63 7.11 4.88
N ARG A 55 -7.72 7.87 5.14
CA ARG A 55 -9.08 7.31 5.17
C ARG A 55 -9.51 6.78 3.80
N GLU A 56 -9.22 7.53 2.75
CA GLU A 56 -9.52 7.14 1.38
C GLU A 56 -8.73 5.90 0.94
N LEU A 57 -7.46 5.79 1.34
CA LEU A 57 -6.65 4.59 1.13
C LEU A 57 -7.32 3.35 1.73
N LEU A 58 -7.78 3.43 2.98
CA LEU A 58 -8.49 2.32 3.63
C LEU A 58 -9.82 1.97 2.95
N ARG A 59 -10.51 2.97 2.41
CA ARG A 59 -11.74 2.76 1.65
C ARG A 59 -11.47 2.03 0.35
N ARG A 60 -10.45 2.44 -0.42
CA ARG A 60 -10.04 1.76 -1.68
C ARG A 60 -9.61 0.32 -1.44
N ILE A 61 -8.81 0.08 -0.40
CA ILE A 61 -8.43 -1.28 0.01
C ILE A 61 -9.68 -2.10 0.36
N GLY A 62 -10.63 -1.54 1.11
CA GLY A 62 -11.88 -2.23 1.47
C GLY A 62 -12.71 -2.69 0.26
N ILE A 63 -12.71 -1.92 -0.83
CA ILE A 63 -13.38 -2.31 -2.08
C ILE A 63 -12.66 -3.48 -2.74
N LEU A 64 -11.34 -3.46 -2.76
CA LEU A 64 -10.51 -4.51 -3.37
C LEU A 64 -10.61 -5.83 -2.58
N GLU A 65 -10.60 -5.73 -1.24
CA GLU A 65 -10.88 -6.84 -0.32
C GLU A 65 -12.23 -7.50 -0.65
N ALA A 66 -13.31 -6.70 -0.72
CA ALA A 66 -14.65 -7.21 -1.00
C ALA A 66 -14.79 -7.87 -2.39
N GLN A 67 -13.91 -7.53 -3.33
CA GLN A 67 -13.86 -8.10 -4.68
C GLN A 67 -12.95 -9.34 -4.78
N GLY A 68 -12.16 -9.64 -3.74
CA GLY A 68 -11.11 -10.65 -3.84
C GLY A 68 -10.06 -10.31 -4.90
N ALA A 69 -9.83 -9.02 -5.15
CA ALA A 69 -8.94 -8.54 -6.21
C ALA A 69 -7.47 -8.58 -5.78
N ASP A 70 -6.56 -8.72 -6.75
CA ASP A 70 -5.13 -8.53 -6.53
C ASP A 70 -4.80 -7.05 -6.33
N PHE A 71 -4.03 -6.72 -5.30
CA PHE A 71 -3.64 -5.33 -5.04
C PHE A 71 -2.26 -5.20 -4.39
N ALA A 72 -1.70 -4.01 -4.52
CA ALA A 72 -0.51 -3.56 -3.83
C ALA A 72 -0.81 -2.29 -3.04
N VAL A 73 -0.25 -2.18 -1.85
CA VAL A 73 -0.34 -0.98 -1.00
C VAL A 73 1.06 -0.50 -0.62
N GLU A 74 1.33 0.79 -0.79
CA GLU A 74 2.51 1.43 -0.21
C GLU A 74 2.19 2.00 1.17
N THR A 75 3.10 1.78 2.11
CA THR A 75 2.97 2.26 3.49
C THR A 75 4.33 2.48 4.13
N THR A 76 4.40 3.32 5.15
CA THR A 76 5.59 3.42 6.01
C THR A 76 5.56 2.42 7.17
N LEU A 77 4.41 1.76 7.39
CA LEU A 77 4.11 1.02 8.62
C LEU A 77 4.28 1.85 9.91
N ALA A 78 4.27 3.19 9.82
CA ALA A 78 4.38 4.09 10.97
C ALA A 78 3.18 3.99 11.93
N THR A 79 2.09 3.36 11.51
CA THR A 79 0.90 3.12 12.34
C THR A 79 0.43 1.68 12.23
N ARG A 80 -0.37 1.23 13.21
CA ARG A 80 -0.99 -0.11 13.22
C ARG A 80 -2.21 -0.24 12.30
N MET A 81 -2.51 0.78 11.51
CA MET A 81 -3.72 0.86 10.69
C MET A 81 -3.90 -0.34 9.75
N LEU A 82 -2.79 -0.82 9.15
CA LEU A 82 -2.81 -1.97 8.23
C LEU A 82 -2.54 -3.31 8.91
N SER A 83 -2.01 -3.36 10.14
CA SER A 83 -1.59 -4.63 10.76
C SER A 83 -2.75 -5.60 10.94
N GLY A 84 -3.91 -5.09 11.38
CA GLY A 84 -5.13 -5.89 11.50
C GLY A 84 -5.68 -6.35 10.15
N ARG A 85 -5.49 -5.56 9.08
CA ARG A 85 -5.92 -5.91 7.72
C ARG A 85 -5.06 -7.02 7.13
N ILE A 86 -3.74 -6.93 7.29
CA ILE A 86 -2.79 -7.96 6.84
C ILE A 86 -3.10 -9.32 7.47
N GLY A 87 -3.54 -9.34 8.73
CA GLY A 87 -4.08 -10.55 9.35
C GLY A 87 -5.28 -11.09 8.57
N ARG A 88 -6.31 -10.26 8.40
CA ARG A 88 -7.54 -10.64 7.72
C ARG A 88 -7.33 -11.09 6.27
N TRP A 89 -6.46 -10.45 5.49
CA TRP A 89 -6.18 -10.88 4.12
C TRP A 89 -5.72 -12.34 4.08
N ARG A 90 -4.83 -12.73 5.00
CA ARG A 90 -4.37 -14.13 5.10
C ARG A 90 -5.51 -15.06 5.50
N ASP A 91 -6.35 -14.64 6.44
CA ASP A 91 -7.51 -15.43 6.88
C ASP A 91 -8.57 -15.56 5.76
N GLU A 92 -8.67 -14.58 4.87
CA GLU A 92 -9.55 -14.54 3.69
C GLU A 92 -8.93 -15.25 2.47
N GLY A 93 -7.74 -15.85 2.61
CA GLY A 93 -7.13 -16.70 1.58
C GLY A 93 -6.19 -15.97 0.61
N TYR A 94 -5.81 -14.72 0.90
CA TYR A 94 -4.77 -14.04 0.13
C TYR A 94 -3.39 -14.66 0.36
N THR A 95 -2.57 -14.70 -0.69
CA THR A 95 -1.12 -14.78 -0.54
C THR A 95 -0.59 -13.36 -0.31
N THR A 96 -0.12 -13.09 0.91
CA THR A 96 0.38 -11.77 1.28
C THR A 96 1.91 -11.70 1.20
N HIS A 97 2.42 -10.74 0.44
CA HIS A 97 3.84 -10.45 0.28
C HIS A 97 4.20 -9.16 0.99
N LEU A 98 5.31 -9.14 1.74
CA LEU A 98 5.86 -7.93 2.32
C LEU A 98 7.23 -7.65 1.70
N ILE A 99 7.35 -6.51 1.02
CA ILE A 99 8.61 -6.00 0.48
C ILE A 99 8.99 -4.79 1.33
N PHE A 100 9.96 -4.96 2.22
CA PHE A 100 10.41 -3.92 3.13
C PHE A 100 11.72 -3.28 2.66
N PHE A 101 11.69 -1.97 2.45
CA PHE A 101 12.82 -1.14 2.08
C PHE A 101 13.42 -0.53 3.34
N TRP A 102 14.61 -1.01 3.69
CA TRP A 102 15.40 -0.50 4.80
C TRP A 102 16.54 0.37 4.26
N LEU A 103 16.80 1.48 4.95
CA LEU A 103 17.93 2.36 4.68
C LEU A 103 19.00 2.14 5.77
N PRO A 104 20.29 2.12 5.40
CA PRO A 104 21.37 1.86 6.35
C PRO A 104 21.58 3.00 7.36
N ASP A 105 21.14 4.20 7.01
CA ASP A 105 21.25 5.39 7.84
C ASP A 105 19.92 6.18 7.82
N PRO A 106 19.50 6.80 8.94
CA PRO A 106 18.40 7.76 8.97
C PRO A 106 18.65 9.06 8.18
N GLU A 107 19.90 9.39 7.83
CA GLU A 107 20.27 10.55 7.00
C GLU A 107 20.03 10.36 5.49
#